data_AF-W9GQF9-F1
#
_entry.id   AF-W9GQF9-F1
#
_cell.length_a   1.000
_cell.length_b   1.000
_cell.length_c   1.000
_cell.angle_alpha   90.00
_cell.angle_beta   90.00
_cell.angle_gamma   90.00
#
_symmetry.space_group_name_H-M   'P 1'
#
loop_
_entity.id
_entity.type
_entity.pdbx_description
1 polymer ?
#
loop_
_entity_poly.entity_id
_entity_poly.type
_entity_poly.pdbx_seq_one_letter_code
_entity_poly.pdbx_strand_id
1 'polypeptide(L)'
;MRTGLARLFWGLGVLYAALVVWAALVLPDRVPAHWGSAAPPDRWAGRTETIVMFALLGIVMVGIFAVLLALVSRNSSLTWVNLPNKQFWQRPENLPSARRRLAVDVTVLGCLAVAFSCAVPVSVVLASHTPGGALPSWTAPVLVAWVCLTLGYSIWMSTVRWRVPPAGSGA
;
A
#
# COMPACT_ATOMS: atom_id res chain seq x y z
N MET A 1 16.38 10.96 0.60
CA MET A 1 15.37 10.09 1.26
C MET A 1 16.08 9.26 2.32
N ARG A 2 15.44 8.93 3.45
CA ARG A 2 15.99 7.88 4.34
C ARG A 2 16.01 6.59 3.52
N THR A 3 17.20 6.14 3.13
CA THR A 3 17.44 5.00 2.22
C THR A 3 16.72 3.73 2.67
N GLY A 4 16.48 3.56 3.97
CA GLY A 4 15.74 2.43 4.55
C GLY A 4 14.28 2.31 4.07
N LEU A 5 13.52 3.40 3.96
CA LEU A 5 12.10 3.33 3.56
C LEU A 5 11.92 2.91 2.09
N ALA A 6 12.78 3.44 1.21
CA ALA A 6 12.76 3.05 -0.20
C ALA A 6 13.16 1.57 -0.35
N ARG A 7 14.18 1.11 0.39
CA ARG A 7 14.58 -0.31 0.41
C ARG A 7 13.45 -1.21 0.90
N LEU A 8 12.74 -0.79 1.96
CA LEU A 8 11.58 -1.52 2.45
C LEU A 8 10.47 -1.60 1.39
N PHE A 9 10.12 -0.49 0.74
CA PHE A 9 9.10 -0.47 -0.31
C PHE A 9 9.43 -1.44 -1.45
N TRP A 10 10.66 -1.38 -1.98
CA TRP A 10 11.08 -2.30 -3.05
C TRP A 10 11.19 -3.74 -2.56
N GLY A 11 11.67 -3.96 -1.34
CA GLY A 11 11.72 -5.29 -0.72
C GLY A 11 10.33 -5.91 -0.57
N LEU A 12 9.32 -5.13 -0.18
CA LEU A 12 7.91 -5.56 -0.14
C LEU A 12 7.39 -5.89 -1.54
N GLY A 13 7.76 -5.12 -2.57
CA GLY A 13 7.42 -5.44 -3.96
C GLY A 13 8.02 -6.77 -4.44
N VAL A 14 9.29 -7.03 -4.11
CA VAL A 14 9.95 -8.30 -4.41
C VAL A 14 9.29 -9.46 -3.66
N LEU A 15 8.98 -9.26 -2.37
CA LEU A 15 8.25 -10.24 -1.56
C LEU A 15 6.88 -10.54 -2.18
N TYR A 16 6.13 -9.51 -2.59
CA TYR A 16 4.84 -9.69 -3.24
C TYR A 16 4.98 -10.53 -4.52
N ALA A 17 5.93 -10.19 -5.38
CA ALA A 17 6.19 -10.96 -6.61
C ALA A 17 6.53 -12.44 -6.30
N ALA A 18 7.36 -12.69 -5.29
CA ALA A 18 7.67 -14.04 -4.84
C ALA A 18 6.42 -14.78 -4.33
N LEU A 19 5.52 -14.11 -3.62
CA LEU A 19 4.25 -14.69 -3.16
C LEU A 19 3.30 -15.01 -4.31
N VAL A 20 3.28 -14.21 -5.38
CA VAL A 20 2.50 -14.52 -6.60
C VAL A 20 3.07 -15.75 -7.30
N VAL A 21 4.40 -15.84 -7.44
CA VAL A 21 5.06 -17.02 -8.01
C VAL A 21 4.77 -18.26 -7.16
N TRP A 22 4.89 -18.15 -5.84
CA TRP A 22 4.54 -19.23 -4.93
C TRP A 22 3.08 -19.66 -5.08
N ALA A 23 2.14 -18.71 -5.11
CA ALA A 23 0.72 -19.00 -5.32
C ALA A 23 0.48 -19.73 -6.65
N ALA A 24 1.18 -19.37 -7.72
CA ALA A 24 1.04 -20.03 -9.03
C ALA A 24 1.47 -21.51 -8.99
N LEU A 25 2.42 -21.86 -8.12
CA LEU A 25 2.92 -23.22 -7.95
C LEU A 25 2.00 -24.09 -7.08
N VAL A 26 1.31 -23.50 -6.10
CA VAL A 26 0.58 -24.26 -5.08
C VAL A 26 -0.94 -24.20 -5.19
N LEU A 27 -1.50 -23.21 -5.90
CA LEU A 27 -2.95 -23.12 -6.04
C LEU A 27 -3.52 -24.32 -6.80
N PRO A 28 -4.67 -24.87 -6.36
CA PRO A 28 -5.44 -25.84 -7.14
C PRO A 28 -6.15 -25.16 -8.31
N ASP A 29 -6.71 -25.94 -9.24
CA ASP A 29 -7.46 -25.40 -10.39
C ASP A 29 -8.67 -24.56 -9.98
N ARG A 30 -9.29 -24.88 -8.85
CA ARG A 30 -10.49 -24.21 -8.33
C ARG A 30 -10.17 -23.46 -7.04
N VAL A 31 -10.30 -22.13 -7.08
CA VAL A 31 -9.83 -21.22 -6.03
C VAL A 31 -11.00 -20.40 -5.47
N PRO A 32 -11.17 -20.28 -4.14
CA PRO A 32 -12.12 -19.35 -3.55
C PRO A 32 -11.83 -17.90 -3.98
N ALA A 33 -12.87 -17.19 -4.42
CA ALA A 33 -12.66 -15.89 -5.08
C ALA A 33 -13.58 -14.76 -4.57
N HIS A 34 -14.64 -15.09 -3.83
CA HIS A 34 -15.45 -14.13 -3.10
C HIS A 34 -16.01 -14.78 -1.83
N TRP A 35 -16.10 -13.99 -0.78
CA TRP A 35 -16.70 -14.39 0.50
C TRP A 35 -17.81 -13.39 0.81
N GLY A 36 -19.05 -13.88 0.88
CA GLY A 36 -20.20 -13.10 1.35
C GLY A 36 -20.21 -12.96 2.88
N SER A 37 -21.38 -12.66 3.45
CA SER A 37 -21.57 -12.52 4.90
C SER A 37 -21.55 -13.85 5.67
N ALA A 38 -21.60 -15.00 4.97
CA ALA A 38 -21.57 -16.34 5.55
C ALA A 38 -20.52 -17.23 4.85
N ALA A 39 -20.04 -18.26 5.56
CA ALA A 39 -19.27 -19.35 4.96
C ALA A 39 -20.23 -20.39 4.36
N PRO A 40 -19.88 -21.07 3.24
CA PRO A 40 -18.62 -21.04 2.45
C PRO A 40 -18.53 -19.86 1.46
N PRO A 41 -17.37 -19.65 0.76
CA PRO A 41 -17.25 -18.70 -0.34
C PRO A 41 -18.36 -18.91 -1.39
N ASP A 42 -18.97 -17.80 -1.81
CA ASP A 42 -20.09 -17.73 -2.74
C ASP A 42 -19.65 -17.65 -4.22
N ARG A 43 -18.36 -17.34 -4.48
CA ARG A 43 -17.74 -17.43 -5.81
C ARG A 43 -16.42 -18.18 -5.77
N TRP A 44 -16.20 -18.94 -6.83
CA TRP A 44 -14.96 -19.64 -7.13
C TRP A 44 -14.42 -19.20 -8.49
N ALA A 45 -13.09 -19.17 -8.62
CA ALA A 45 -12.37 -18.78 -9.83
C ALA A 45 -11.41 -19.89 -10.26
N GLY A 46 -10.92 -19.79 -11.49
CA GLY A 46 -9.83 -20.63 -11.96
C GLY A 46 -8.46 -20.15 -11.45
N ARG A 47 -7.51 -21.07 -11.29
CA ARG A 47 -6.10 -20.74 -10.94
C ARG A 47 -5.52 -19.61 -11.78
N THR A 48 -5.64 -19.69 -13.11
CA THR A 48 -5.08 -18.68 -14.02
C THR A 48 -5.72 -17.31 -13.80
N GLU A 49 -7.04 -17.25 -13.63
CA GLU A 49 -7.76 -16.01 -13.33
C GLU A 49 -7.24 -15.36 -12.04
N THR A 50 -7.08 -16.16 -10.98
CA THR A 50 -6.55 -15.69 -9.69
C THR A 50 -5.13 -15.15 -9.81
N ILE A 51 -4.24 -15.86 -10.50
CA ILE A 51 -2.84 -15.42 -10.66
C ILE A 51 -2.73 -14.15 -11.50
N VAL A 52 -3.51 -14.02 -12.58
CA VAL A 52 -3.58 -12.79 -13.36
C VAL A 52 -4.06 -11.63 -12.48
N MET A 53 -5.09 -11.84 -11.66
CA MET A 53 -5.58 -10.82 -10.74
C MET A 53 -4.50 -10.39 -9.73
N PHE A 54 -3.75 -11.32 -9.13
CA PHE A 54 -2.65 -10.99 -8.22
C PHE A 54 -1.52 -10.24 -8.94
N ALA A 55 -1.11 -10.70 -10.13
CA ALA A 55 -0.08 -10.03 -10.90
C ALA A 55 -0.49 -8.57 -11.20
N LEU A 56 -1.73 -8.36 -11.65
CA LEU A 56 -2.27 -7.02 -11.91
C LEU A 56 -2.32 -6.17 -10.64
N LEU A 57 -2.80 -6.72 -9.52
CA LEU A 57 -2.83 -6.01 -8.24
C LEU A 57 -1.43 -5.56 -7.83
N GLY A 58 -0.44 -6.44 -7.91
CA GLY A 58 0.96 -6.11 -7.60
C GLY A 58 1.54 -5.03 -8.50
N ILE A 59 1.36 -5.17 -9.81
CA ILE A 59 1.83 -4.19 -10.82
C ILE A 59 1.20 -2.83 -10.56
N VAL A 60 -0.12 -2.79 -10.34
CA VAL A 60 -0.85 -1.54 -10.11
C VAL A 60 -0.40 -0.90 -8.80
N MET A 61 -0.33 -1.66 -7.69
CA MET A 61 0.07 -1.12 -6.40
C MET A 61 1.50 -0.60 -6.42
N VAL A 62 2.47 -1.43 -6.82
CA VAL A 62 3.88 -1.01 -6.86
C VAL A 62 4.08 0.12 -7.87
N GLY A 63 3.46 0.00 -9.05
CA GLY A 63 3.56 0.96 -10.14
C GLY A 63 3.03 2.34 -9.77
N ILE A 64 1.82 2.42 -9.19
CA ILE A 64 1.23 3.71 -8.78
C ILE A 64 2.14 4.42 -7.77
N PHE A 65 2.59 3.74 -6.72
CA PHE A 65 3.43 4.38 -5.70
C PHE A 65 4.83 4.74 -6.22
N ALA A 66 5.42 3.93 -7.10
CA ALA A 66 6.68 4.26 -7.75
C ALA A 66 6.55 5.50 -8.67
N VAL A 67 5.45 5.57 -9.45
CA VAL A 67 5.15 6.73 -10.30
C VAL A 67 4.90 7.98 -9.46
N LEU A 68 4.10 7.90 -8.40
CA LEU A 68 3.86 9.03 -7.49
C LEU A 68 5.16 9.53 -6.86
N LEU A 69 6.03 8.63 -6.41
CA LEU A 69 7.32 9.01 -5.85
C LEU A 69 8.20 9.69 -6.90
N ALA A 70 8.21 9.20 -8.14
CA ALA A 70 8.95 9.82 -9.24
C ALA A 70 8.40 11.22 -9.57
N LEU A 71 7.07 11.39 -9.62
CA LEU A 71 6.40 12.67 -9.86
C LEU A 71 6.74 13.69 -8.77
N VAL A 72 6.65 13.32 -7.49
CA VAL A 72 7.02 14.20 -6.36
C VAL A 72 8.51 14.56 -6.40
N SER A 73 9.35 13.61 -6.77
CA SER A 73 10.81 13.79 -6.79
C SER A 73 11.29 14.61 -7.99
N ARG A 74 10.56 14.62 -9.11
CA ARG A 74 10.97 15.30 -10.35
C ARG A 74 10.29 16.64 -10.58
N ASN A 75 9.08 16.87 -10.03
CA ASN A 75 8.31 18.06 -10.34
C ASN A 75 8.77 19.29 -9.54
N SER A 76 8.99 20.42 -10.21
CA SER A 76 9.34 21.71 -9.60
C SER A 76 8.18 22.36 -8.85
N SER A 77 6.97 21.80 -8.90
CA SER A 77 5.76 22.30 -8.25
C SER A 77 4.92 21.18 -7.61
N LEU A 78 4.15 21.52 -6.57
CA LEU A 78 3.17 20.65 -5.91
C LEU A 78 1.72 21.17 -6.06
N THR A 79 1.43 22.00 -7.07
CA THR A 79 0.09 22.59 -7.29
C THR A 79 -1.03 21.57 -7.45
N TRP A 80 -0.71 20.40 -8.02
CA TRP A 80 -1.60 19.25 -8.23
C TRP A 80 -1.87 18.43 -6.97
N VAL A 81 -1.18 18.71 -5.85
CA VAL A 81 -1.39 18.04 -4.57
C VAL A 81 -2.27 18.90 -3.67
N ASN A 82 -3.28 18.30 -3.06
CA ASN A 82 -4.04 18.92 -1.99
C ASN A 82 -3.28 18.76 -0.67
N LEU A 83 -2.57 19.81 -0.24
CA LEU A 83 -1.77 19.81 1.00
C LEU A 83 -2.40 20.72 2.05
N PRO A 84 -2.40 20.33 3.34
CA PRO A 84 -2.67 21.27 4.43
C PRO A 84 -1.71 22.45 4.38
N ASN A 85 -2.18 23.66 4.69
CA ASN A 85 -1.36 24.89 4.67
C ASN A 85 -0.65 25.13 3.32
N LYS A 86 -1.34 24.83 2.20
CA LYS A 86 -0.80 24.89 0.83
C LYS A 86 -0.05 26.19 0.52
N GLN A 87 -0.59 27.35 0.93
CA GLN A 87 0.01 28.67 0.72
C GLN A 87 1.39 28.83 1.37
N PHE A 88 1.65 28.15 2.49
CA PHE A 88 2.96 28.15 3.14
C PHE A 88 3.93 27.19 2.44
N TRP A 89 3.49 25.95 2.22
CA TRP A 89 4.35 24.88 1.69
C TRP A 89 4.70 25.02 0.20
N GLN A 90 3.92 25.80 -0.55
CA GLN A 90 4.17 26.07 -1.97
C GLN A 90 5.06 27.29 -2.23
N ARG A 91 5.46 28.03 -1.19
CA ARG A 91 6.45 29.09 -1.34
C ARG A 91 7.79 28.50 -1.82
N PRO A 92 8.51 29.18 -2.72
CA PRO A 92 9.81 28.70 -3.23
C PRO A 92 10.77 28.26 -2.12
N GLU A 93 10.82 29.01 -1.02
CA GLU A 93 11.70 28.69 0.13
C GLU A 93 11.34 27.36 0.83
N ASN A 94 10.05 27.02 0.90
CA ASN A 94 9.56 25.84 1.64
C ASN A 94 9.39 24.60 0.76
N LEU A 95 9.31 24.79 -0.56
CA LEU A 95 8.98 23.74 -1.51
C LEU A 95 9.96 22.54 -1.52
N PRO A 96 11.29 22.71 -1.40
CA PRO A 96 12.20 21.57 -1.29
C PRO A 96 11.93 20.71 -0.05
N SER A 97 11.54 21.34 1.06
CA SER A 97 11.18 20.66 2.30
C SER A 97 9.82 19.97 2.18
N ALA A 98 8.84 20.61 1.54
CA ALA A 98 7.54 20.01 1.24
C ALA A 98 7.70 18.75 0.37
N ARG A 99 8.50 18.81 -0.70
CA ARG A 99 8.76 17.65 -1.58
C ARG A 99 9.39 16.49 -0.84
N ARG A 100 10.39 16.75 0.03
CA ARG A 100 10.99 15.71 0.87
C ARG A 100 9.98 15.06 1.82
N ARG A 101 9.11 15.85 2.44
CA ARG A 101 8.05 15.35 3.34
C ARG A 101 7.05 14.49 2.57
N LEU A 102 6.54 14.99 1.45
CA LEU A 102 5.59 14.29 0.61
C LEU A 102 6.18 12.98 0.05
N ALA A 103 7.45 12.97 -0.36
CA ALA A 103 8.11 11.75 -0.81
C ALA A 103 8.15 10.68 0.29
N VAL A 104 8.39 11.08 1.55
CA VAL A 104 8.32 10.15 2.68
C VAL A 104 6.89 9.66 2.90
N ASP A 105 5.89 10.53 2.81
CA ASP A 105 4.49 10.18 3.05
C ASP A 105 3.98 9.19 1.99
N VAL A 106 4.27 9.45 0.72
CA VAL A 106 3.99 8.54 -0.40
C VAL A 106 4.68 7.19 -0.19
N THR A 107 5.94 7.19 0.27
CA THR A 107 6.66 5.93 0.51
C THR A 107 6.06 5.14 1.68
N VAL A 108 5.65 5.80 2.77
CA VAL A 108 5.02 5.12 3.92
C VAL A 108 3.67 4.52 3.52
N LEU A 109 2.83 5.28 2.83
CA LEU A 109 1.55 4.80 2.32
C LEU A 109 1.74 3.64 1.32
N GLY A 110 2.75 3.73 0.46
CA GLY A 110 3.13 2.65 -0.44
C GLY A 110 3.56 1.38 0.29
N CYS A 111 4.40 1.50 1.33
CA CYS A 111 4.76 0.35 2.16
C CYS A 111 3.54 -0.29 2.82
N LEU A 112 2.62 0.50 3.40
CA LEU A 112 1.41 -0.02 4.02
C LEU A 112 0.53 -0.77 3.00
N ALA A 113 0.31 -0.18 1.83
CA ALA A 113 -0.51 -0.77 0.77
C ALA A 113 0.10 -2.08 0.22
N VAL A 114 1.39 -2.10 -0.09
CA VAL A 114 2.06 -3.29 -0.63
C VAL A 114 2.17 -4.38 0.45
N ALA A 115 2.48 -4.02 1.70
CA ALA A 115 2.52 -4.98 2.81
C ALA A 115 1.16 -5.66 3.05
N PHE A 116 0.07 -4.91 3.02
CA PHE A 116 -1.28 -5.49 3.08
C PHE A 116 -1.56 -6.38 1.86
N SER A 117 -1.14 -5.94 0.67
CA SER A 117 -1.30 -6.75 -0.55
C SER A 117 -0.60 -8.10 -0.43
N CYS A 118 0.55 -8.20 0.24
CA CYS A 118 1.24 -9.49 0.49
C CYS A 118 0.37 -10.49 1.26
N ALA A 119 -0.54 -10.04 2.12
CA ALA A 119 -1.44 -10.94 2.83
C ALA A 119 -2.46 -11.63 1.88
N VAL A 120 -2.81 -11.00 0.76
CA VAL A 120 -3.87 -11.49 -0.13
C VAL A 120 -3.54 -12.84 -0.77
N PRO A 121 -2.39 -13.04 -1.47
CA PRO A 121 -2.04 -14.36 -2.00
C PRO A 121 -1.94 -15.43 -0.91
N VAL A 122 -1.41 -15.08 0.27
CA VAL A 122 -1.29 -16.00 1.40
C VAL A 122 -2.66 -16.44 1.91
N SER A 123 -3.58 -15.50 2.16
CA SER A 123 -4.95 -15.81 2.61
C SER A 123 -5.66 -16.73 1.63
N VAL A 124 -5.56 -16.45 0.32
CA VAL A 124 -6.24 -17.22 -0.73
C VAL A 124 -5.64 -18.61 -0.89
N VAL A 125 -4.31 -18.74 -0.85
CA VAL A 125 -3.64 -20.06 -0.89
C VAL A 125 -4.07 -20.91 0.30
N LEU A 126 -4.05 -20.36 1.52
CA LEU A 126 -4.46 -21.11 2.72
C LEU A 126 -5.94 -21.47 2.68
N ALA A 127 -6.81 -20.55 2.23
CA ALA A 127 -8.23 -20.83 2.08
C ALA A 127 -8.48 -21.94 1.04
N SER A 128 -7.72 -21.97 -0.05
CA SER A 128 -7.85 -23.00 -1.10
C SER A 128 -7.55 -24.42 -0.62
N HIS A 129 -6.78 -24.56 0.47
CA HIS A 129 -6.42 -25.84 1.07
C HIS A 129 -7.21 -26.13 2.36
N THR A 130 -8.11 -25.25 2.74
CA THR A 130 -8.95 -25.41 3.94
C THR A 130 -10.30 -26.02 3.55
N PRO A 131 -10.80 -27.04 4.26
CA PRO A 131 -12.14 -27.57 4.03
C PRO A 131 -13.19 -26.45 4.06
N GLY A 132 -14.01 -26.37 3.02
CA GLY A 132 -15.03 -25.32 2.91
C GLY A 132 -14.50 -23.94 2.53
N GLY A 133 -13.21 -23.76 2.22
CA GLY A 133 -12.68 -22.51 1.67
C GLY A 133 -12.62 -21.34 2.66
N ALA A 134 -12.59 -21.61 3.96
CA ALA A 134 -12.58 -20.58 4.98
C ALA A 134 -11.27 -19.76 4.96
N LEU A 135 -11.39 -18.45 5.13
CA LEU A 135 -10.22 -17.57 5.29
C LEU A 135 -9.51 -17.87 6.62
N PRO A 136 -8.18 -17.75 6.67
CA PRO A 136 -7.45 -17.80 7.93
C PRO A 136 -7.94 -16.72 8.91
N SER A 137 -8.02 -17.06 10.20
CA SER A 137 -8.53 -16.18 11.26
C SER A 137 -7.76 -14.86 11.41
N TRP A 138 -6.50 -14.82 10.97
CA TRP A 138 -5.68 -13.61 10.98
C TRP A 138 -6.02 -12.62 9.85
N THR A 139 -6.78 -13.03 8.82
CA THR A 139 -7.07 -12.19 7.65
C THR A 139 -7.83 -10.92 8.03
N ALA A 140 -8.88 -11.05 8.84
CA ALA A 140 -9.68 -9.90 9.29
C ALA A 140 -8.88 -8.96 10.23
N PRO A 141 -8.16 -9.45 11.26
CA PRO A 141 -7.26 -8.61 12.06
C PRO A 141 -6.22 -7.86 11.23
N VAL A 142 -5.62 -8.48 10.21
CA VAL A 142 -4.65 -7.82 9.33
C VAL A 142 -5.30 -6.70 8.51
N LEU A 143 -6.51 -6.93 7.98
CA LEU A 143 -7.28 -5.89 7.28
C LEU A 143 -7.59 -4.71 8.22
N VAL A 144 -8.10 -5.00 9.43
CA VAL A 144 -8.40 -3.97 10.43
C VAL A 144 -7.13 -3.19 10.81
N ALA A 145 -6.02 -3.88 11.06
CA ALA A 145 -4.75 -3.24 11.36
C ALA A 145 -4.28 -2.32 10.22
N TRP A 146 -4.36 -2.78 8.98
CA TRP A 146 -4.02 -1.96 7.81
C TRP A 146 -4.91 -0.71 7.69
N VAL A 147 -6.22 -0.84 7.89
CA VAL A 147 -7.15 0.30 7.89
C VAL A 147 -6.79 1.28 9.00
N CYS A 148 -6.61 0.81 10.24
CA CYS A 148 -6.27 1.65 11.39
C CYS A 148 -4.93 2.37 11.20
N LEU A 149 -3.90 1.66 10.71
CA LEU A 149 -2.59 2.26 10.45
C LEU A 149 -2.65 3.30 9.34
N THR A 150 -3.36 3.02 8.25
CA THR A 150 -3.48 3.93 7.11
C THR A 150 -4.29 5.18 7.48
N LEU A 151 -5.42 5.01 8.17
CA LEU A 151 -6.24 6.12 8.65
C LEU A 151 -5.50 6.94 9.72
N GLY A 152 -4.93 6.28 10.73
CA GLY A 152 -4.17 6.94 11.78
C GLY A 152 -2.99 7.73 11.22
N TYR A 153 -2.24 7.15 10.28
CA TYR A 153 -1.16 7.86 9.59
C TYR A 153 -1.68 9.04 8.76
N SER A 154 -2.79 8.87 8.05
CA SER A 154 -3.39 9.94 7.22
C SER A 154 -3.90 11.11 8.06
N ILE A 155 -4.52 10.83 9.21
CA ILE A 155 -4.97 11.83 10.18
C ILE A 155 -3.76 12.54 10.79
N TRP A 156 -2.76 11.80 11.27
CA TRP A 156 -1.55 12.41 11.82
C TRP A 156 -0.81 13.26 10.79
N MET A 157 -0.70 12.77 9.56
CA MET A 157 -0.12 13.48 8.43
C MET A 157 -0.86 14.82 8.22
N SER A 158 -2.18 14.78 8.05
CA SER A 158 -2.97 15.97 7.73
C SER A 158 -3.07 16.98 8.89
N THR A 159 -3.11 16.49 10.13
CA THR A 159 -3.39 17.34 11.29
C THR A 159 -2.14 17.79 12.04
N VAL A 160 -1.04 17.03 12.02
CA VAL A 160 0.17 17.31 12.82
C VAL A 160 1.37 17.55 11.92
N ARG A 161 1.67 16.60 11.03
CA ARG A 161 2.93 16.60 10.27
C ARG A 161 3.06 17.80 9.32
N TRP A 162 1.97 18.24 8.71
CA TRP A 162 1.93 19.35 7.75
C TRP A 162 1.58 20.71 8.39
N ARG A 163 1.65 20.83 9.73
CA ARG A 163 1.55 22.13 10.42
C ARG A 163 2.70 23.05 10.04
N VAL A 164 2.41 24.35 10.00
CA VAL A 164 3.42 25.40 9.81
C VAL A 164 4.27 25.50 11.09
N PRO A 165 5.61 25.49 11.00
CA PRO A 165 6.46 25.72 12.18
C PRO A 165 6.20 27.09 12.82
N PRO A 166 6.29 27.23 14.16
CA PRO A 166 6.20 28.53 14.81
C PRO A 166 7.28 29.49 14.31
N ALA A 167 6.93 30.77 14.15
CA ALA A 167 7.89 31.81 13.78
C ALA A 167 9.05 31.86 14.80
N GLY A 168 10.29 31.81 14.32
CA GLY A 168 11.50 31.86 15.16
C GLY A 168 12.19 30.53 15.49
N SER A 169 11.72 29.41 14.94
CA SER A 169 12.35 28.07 15.12
C SER A 169 13.46 27.74 14.12
N GLY A 170 13.98 28.75 13.40
CA GLY A 170 15.09 28.60 12.46
C GLY A 170 16.36 29.26 13.02
N ALA A 171 17.18 28.47 13.71
CA ALA A 171 18.63 28.65 13.83
C ALA A 171 19.28 27.31 13.48
#